data_AF-A0A382Z0S6-F1
#
_entry.id   AF-A0A382Z0S6-F1
#
_cell.length_a   1.000
_cell.length_b   1.000
_cell.length_c   1.000
_cell.angle_alpha   90.00
_cell.angle_beta   90.00
_cell.angle_gamma   90.00
#
_symmetry.space_group_name_H-M   'P 1'
#
loop_
_entity.id
_entity.type
_entity.pdbx_description
1 polymer ?
#
loop_
_entity_poly.entity_id
_entity_poly.type
_entity_poly.pdbx_seq_one_letter_code
_entity_poly.pdbx_strand_id
1 'polypeptide(L)'
;PRVHKVLQKVVDSGHAEHLFLHLITNATSWNSRIESVISKFKHVTINFSFDGTGKLEEYLRHGTKWDRHEQIFHEVFKLPNLHWAGIGSVVQPQSIFQIKDTMKWFLDGYRQYFPKHRGISFLPIVDPMFLSICWLDDDHKAEINVLLVECIDEYKMNKKEIQWFRTIRSELNREISGHTTQAISPGRKKRLMLQFVRHQMALDDVRGTDTLAIEPKLTRYYDRCKSDFQSEVLNFDIDGVVNGPA
;
A
#
# COMPACT_ATOMS: atom_id res chain seq x y z
N PRO A 1 -17.81 12.60 -1.36
CA PRO A 1 -19.10 13.35 -1.24
C PRO A 1 -20.26 12.61 -0.53
N ARG A 2 -20.39 11.27 -0.67
CA ARG A 2 -21.48 10.49 -0.03
C ARG A 2 -21.24 10.18 1.46
N VAL A 3 -20.02 9.80 1.85
CA VAL A 3 -19.66 9.47 3.25
C VAL A 3 -19.90 10.64 4.20
N HIS A 4 -19.50 11.85 3.82
CA HIS A 4 -19.76 13.04 4.62
C HIS A 4 -21.26 13.23 4.91
N LYS A 5 -22.13 13.01 3.92
CA LYS A 5 -23.59 13.17 4.13
C LYS A 5 -24.12 12.15 5.14
N VAL A 6 -23.60 10.93 5.12
CA VAL A 6 -23.97 9.89 6.10
C VAL A 6 -23.51 10.27 7.50
N LEU A 7 -22.25 10.66 7.66
CA LEU A 7 -21.72 11.07 8.97
C LEU A 7 -22.44 12.30 9.51
N GLN A 8 -22.77 13.28 8.65
CA GLN A 8 -23.55 14.45 9.04
C GLN A 8 -24.93 14.06 9.57
N LYS A 9 -25.65 13.13 8.91
CA LYS A 9 -26.95 12.64 9.39
C LYS A 9 -26.88 11.98 10.77
N VAL A 10 -25.76 11.33 11.09
CA VAL A 10 -25.52 10.73 12.43
C VAL A 10 -25.26 11.81 13.48
N VAL A 11 -24.58 12.91 13.11
CA VAL A 11 -24.41 14.08 13.97
C VAL A 11 -25.76 14.77 14.19
N ASP A 12 -26.52 15.00 13.11
CA ASP A 12 -27.81 15.71 13.14
C ASP A 12 -28.87 14.95 13.94
N SER A 13 -28.77 13.61 14.03
CA SER A 13 -29.66 12.80 14.87
C SER A 13 -29.32 12.84 16.37
N GLY A 14 -28.23 13.51 16.76
CA GLY A 14 -27.79 13.60 18.15
C GLY A 14 -27.07 12.35 18.68
N HIS A 15 -26.83 11.33 17.85
CA HIS A 15 -26.25 10.06 18.31
C HIS A 15 -24.72 10.00 18.22
N ALA A 16 -24.07 10.91 17.50
CA ALA A 16 -22.61 10.86 17.29
C ALA A 16 -21.80 10.80 18.61
N GLU A 17 -22.20 11.54 19.63
CA GLU A 17 -21.51 11.57 20.94
C GLU A 17 -21.57 10.25 21.72
N HIS A 18 -22.37 9.28 21.27
CA HIS A 18 -22.46 7.94 21.83
C HIS A 18 -21.70 6.89 21.01
N LEU A 19 -21.18 7.27 19.83
CA LEU A 19 -20.63 6.33 18.85
C LEU A 19 -19.11 6.40 18.74
N PHE A 20 -18.50 5.23 18.57
CA PHE A 20 -17.11 5.09 18.15
C PHE A 20 -17.05 5.03 16.63
N LEU A 21 -16.36 5.98 16.01
CA LEU A 21 -16.17 6.00 14.57
C LEU A 21 -14.81 5.38 14.21
N HIS A 22 -14.83 4.37 13.35
CA HIS A 22 -13.64 3.83 12.72
C HIS A 22 -13.62 4.19 11.24
N LEU A 23 -12.53 4.81 10.78
CA LEU A 23 -12.33 5.19 9.39
C LEU A 23 -11.10 4.50 8.81
N ILE A 24 -11.24 3.98 7.60
CA ILE A 24 -10.11 3.57 6.76
C ILE A 24 -10.07 4.54 5.58
N THR A 25 -8.93 5.17 5.34
CA THR A 25 -8.86 6.26 4.35
C THR A 25 -7.50 6.34 3.67
N ASN A 26 -7.51 6.69 2.39
CA ASN A 26 -6.30 7.07 1.63
C ASN A 26 -5.97 8.57 1.78
N ALA A 27 -6.60 9.29 2.72
CA ALA A 27 -6.40 10.72 3.01
C ALA A 27 -6.75 11.73 1.88
N THR A 28 -7.00 11.31 0.64
CA THR A 28 -7.23 12.20 -0.51
C THR A 28 -8.39 13.20 -0.39
N SER A 29 -9.39 12.92 0.46
CA SER A 29 -10.58 13.76 0.64
C SER A 29 -10.61 14.52 1.97
N TRP A 30 -9.50 14.59 2.69
CA TRP A 30 -9.43 15.21 4.01
C TRP A 30 -9.45 16.74 3.96
N ASN A 31 -10.37 17.35 4.72
CA ASN A 31 -10.59 18.79 4.79
C ASN A 31 -11.28 19.18 6.12
N SER A 32 -11.35 20.47 6.40
CA SER A 32 -11.96 21.02 7.63
C SER A 32 -13.42 20.59 7.81
N ARG A 33 -14.15 20.32 6.73
CA ARG A 33 -15.53 19.88 6.77
C ARG A 33 -15.63 18.47 7.38
N ILE A 34 -14.84 17.51 6.89
CA ILE A 34 -14.83 16.17 7.47
C ILE A 34 -14.30 16.17 8.90
N GLU A 35 -13.26 16.97 9.19
CA GLU A 35 -12.75 17.16 10.56
C GLU A 35 -13.84 17.61 11.52
N SER A 36 -14.60 18.66 11.14
CA SER A 36 -15.68 19.20 11.97
C SER A 36 -16.76 18.18 12.31
N VAL A 37 -17.05 17.25 11.39
CA VAL A 37 -18.05 16.20 11.57
C VAL A 37 -17.52 15.08 12.46
N ILE A 38 -16.33 14.56 12.16
CA ILE A 38 -15.77 13.43 12.92
C ILE A 38 -15.42 13.84 14.36
N SER A 39 -15.10 15.12 14.61
CA SER A 39 -14.89 15.65 15.96
C SER A 39 -16.13 15.62 16.87
N LYS A 40 -17.33 15.37 16.31
CA LYS A 40 -18.58 15.22 17.09
C LYS A 40 -18.79 13.82 17.64
N PHE A 41 -18.02 12.84 17.17
CA PHE A 41 -18.13 11.47 17.65
C PHE A 41 -17.47 11.29 19.03
N LYS A 42 -17.95 10.32 19.81
CA LYS A 42 -17.37 10.01 21.14
C LYS A 42 -15.86 9.78 21.05
N HIS A 43 -15.47 8.95 20.09
CA HIS A 43 -14.09 8.65 19.77
C HIS A 43 -13.94 8.34 18.29
N VAL A 44 -12.79 8.70 17.74
CA VAL A 44 -12.42 8.42 16.36
C VAL A 44 -11.18 7.54 16.34
N THR A 45 -11.17 6.56 15.45
CA THR A 45 -10.01 5.75 15.13
C THR A 45 -9.80 5.77 13.62
N ILE A 46 -8.54 5.90 13.19
CA ILE A 46 -8.21 6.10 11.77
C ILE A 46 -7.14 5.11 11.34
N ASN A 47 -7.36 4.41 10.24
CA ASN A 47 -6.32 3.64 9.57
C ASN A 47 -6.04 4.25 8.21
N PHE A 48 -4.86 4.86 8.06
CA PHE A 48 -4.42 5.41 6.79
C PHE A 48 -4.00 4.29 5.85
N SER A 49 -4.29 4.45 4.57
CA SER A 49 -3.77 3.58 3.51
C SER A 49 -2.62 4.31 2.83
N PHE A 50 -1.38 4.05 3.29
CA PHE A 50 -0.14 4.61 2.75
C PHE A 50 0.81 3.47 2.38
N ASP A 51 1.38 3.51 1.17
CA ASP A 51 2.15 2.41 0.58
C ASP A 51 3.60 2.80 0.25
N GLY A 52 3.94 4.07 0.38
CA GLY A 52 5.28 4.61 0.20
C GLY A 52 5.42 6.03 0.76
N THR A 53 6.44 6.74 0.28
CA THR A 53 6.67 8.16 0.58
C THR A 53 7.03 8.91 -0.69
N GLY A 54 6.88 10.25 -0.70
CA GLY A 54 7.26 11.09 -1.83
C GLY A 54 6.66 10.62 -3.16
N LYS A 55 7.50 10.56 -4.19
CA LYS A 55 7.09 10.14 -5.55
C LYS A 55 6.51 8.73 -5.62
N LEU A 56 6.97 7.82 -4.75
CA LEU A 56 6.46 6.45 -4.71
C LEU A 56 4.99 6.43 -4.29
N GLU A 57 4.64 7.17 -3.23
CA GLU A 57 3.24 7.28 -2.81
C GLU A 57 2.37 7.94 -3.88
N GLU A 58 2.86 9.02 -4.50
CA GLU A 58 2.13 9.71 -5.56
C GLU A 58 1.89 8.83 -6.80
N TYR A 59 2.85 7.97 -7.13
CA TYR A 59 2.74 7.00 -8.21
C TYR A 59 1.74 5.88 -7.87
N LEU A 60 1.87 5.25 -6.69
CA LEU A 60 1.00 4.16 -6.27
C LEU A 60 -0.45 4.62 -6.10
N ARG A 61 -0.63 5.81 -5.53
CA ARG A 61 -1.95 6.41 -5.23
C ARG A 61 -2.19 7.64 -6.10
N HIS A 62 -2.39 7.39 -7.39
CA HIS A 62 -2.66 8.43 -8.38
C HIS A 62 -3.69 9.49 -7.89
N GLY A 63 -3.37 10.76 -8.11
CA GLY A 63 -4.14 11.91 -7.60
C GLY A 63 -3.72 12.40 -6.21
N THR A 64 -2.81 11.69 -5.55
CA THR A 64 -2.18 12.11 -4.29
C THR A 64 -1.13 13.19 -4.52
N LYS A 65 -1.00 14.08 -3.53
CA LYS A 65 0.19 14.93 -3.33
C LYS A 65 0.81 14.60 -1.99
N TRP A 66 2.08 14.19 -1.99
CA TRP A 66 2.75 13.66 -0.80
C TRP A 66 2.73 14.66 0.36
N ASP A 67 3.08 15.91 0.11
CA ASP A 67 3.09 16.97 1.12
C ASP A 67 1.72 17.15 1.79
N ARG A 68 0.65 17.00 1.01
CA ARG A 68 -0.72 17.06 1.55
C ARG A 68 -1.04 15.82 2.39
N HIS A 69 -0.63 14.63 1.97
CA HIS A 69 -0.78 13.40 2.77
C HIS A 69 -0.06 13.50 4.10
N GLU A 70 1.19 13.96 4.09
CA GLU A 70 1.99 14.17 5.30
C GLU A 70 1.34 15.21 6.22
N GLN A 71 0.87 16.33 5.68
CA GLN A 71 0.14 17.32 6.46
C GLN A 71 -1.12 16.71 7.13
N ILE A 72 -1.92 15.96 6.38
CA ILE A 72 -3.14 15.32 6.90
C ILE A 72 -2.82 14.31 7.99
N PHE A 73 -1.75 13.53 7.81
CA PHE A 73 -1.28 12.58 8.81
C PHE A 73 -1.01 13.30 10.15
N HIS A 74 -0.27 14.41 10.11
CA HIS A 74 -0.01 15.22 11.31
C HIS A 74 -1.27 15.92 11.87
N GLU A 75 -2.20 16.36 11.01
CA GLU A 75 -3.48 16.98 11.41
C GLU A 75 -4.36 16.00 12.19
N VAL A 76 -4.44 14.74 11.77
CA VAL A 76 -5.23 13.72 12.46
C VAL A 76 -4.82 13.53 13.92
N PHE A 77 -3.52 13.55 14.23
CA PHE A 77 -3.05 13.40 15.60
C PHE A 77 -3.39 14.57 16.52
N LYS A 78 -3.84 15.71 15.96
CA LYS A 78 -4.31 16.87 16.71
C LYS A 78 -5.80 16.79 17.08
N LEU A 79 -6.54 15.83 16.52
CA LEU A 79 -7.97 15.68 16.83
C LEU A 79 -8.16 15.34 18.33
N PRO A 80 -9.02 16.10 19.05
CA PRO A 80 -9.17 15.93 20.50
C PRO A 80 -9.81 14.59 20.87
N ASN A 81 -10.68 14.07 20.02
CA ASN A 81 -11.38 12.79 20.21
C ASN A 81 -10.68 11.60 19.50
N LEU A 82 -9.46 11.78 18.96
CA LEU A 82 -8.69 10.67 18.41
C LEU A 82 -8.30 9.70 19.52
N HIS A 83 -8.85 8.50 19.45
CA HIS A 83 -8.48 7.39 20.31
C HIS A 83 -7.19 6.71 19.84
N TRP A 84 -7.08 6.43 18.53
CA TRP A 84 -5.82 6.01 17.91
C TRP A 84 -5.83 6.18 16.39
N ALA A 85 -4.64 6.29 15.80
CA ALA A 85 -4.45 6.16 14.36
C ALA A 85 -3.39 5.09 14.04
N GLY A 86 -3.44 4.54 12.83
CA GLY A 86 -2.48 3.54 12.34
C GLY A 86 -2.33 3.64 10.83
N ILE A 87 -1.41 2.85 10.28
CA ILE A 87 -1.18 2.76 8.84
C ILE A 87 -1.39 1.31 8.41
N GLY A 88 -2.26 1.10 7.44
CA GLY A 88 -2.30 -0.09 6.59
C GLY A 88 -1.48 0.17 5.34
N SER A 89 -0.54 -0.73 5.03
CA SER A 89 0.37 -0.58 3.90
C SER A 89 0.41 -1.86 3.07
N VAL A 90 0.31 -1.73 1.76
CA VAL A 90 0.42 -2.83 0.80
C VAL A 90 1.74 -2.70 0.08
N VAL A 91 2.58 -3.73 0.19
CA VAL A 91 3.87 -3.75 -0.50
C VAL A 91 3.74 -4.51 -1.82
N GLN A 92 4.20 -3.88 -2.90
CA GLN A 92 4.14 -4.36 -4.28
C GLN A 92 5.53 -4.31 -4.91
N PRO A 93 5.76 -4.94 -6.07
CA PRO A 93 7.03 -4.89 -6.79
C PRO A 93 7.61 -3.48 -6.98
N GLN A 94 6.76 -2.45 -7.14
CA GLN A 94 7.17 -1.06 -7.31
C GLN A 94 7.65 -0.40 -6.01
N SER A 95 7.25 -0.91 -4.83
CA SER A 95 7.57 -0.28 -3.53
C SER A 95 8.57 -1.04 -2.68
N ILE A 96 8.70 -2.36 -2.88
CA ILE A 96 9.45 -3.22 -1.96
C ILE A 96 10.96 -2.89 -1.87
N PHE A 97 11.56 -2.41 -2.95
CA PHE A 97 12.98 -2.05 -2.96
C PHE A 97 13.25 -0.68 -2.30
N GLN A 98 12.21 0.15 -2.11
CA GLN A 98 12.24 1.43 -1.41
C GLN A 98 11.73 1.31 0.04
N ILE A 99 11.71 0.08 0.58
CA ILE A 99 11.17 -0.19 1.91
C ILE A 99 11.95 0.54 3.01
N LYS A 100 13.25 0.79 2.84
CA LYS A 100 14.08 1.52 3.82
C LYS A 100 13.55 2.94 4.06
N ASP A 101 13.42 3.72 3.00
CA ASP A 101 12.94 5.10 3.08
C ASP A 101 11.49 5.17 3.58
N THR A 102 10.64 4.27 3.10
CA THR A 102 9.25 4.15 3.57
C THR A 102 9.20 3.82 5.06
N MET A 103 10.02 2.86 5.52
CA MET A 103 10.08 2.46 6.92
C MET A 103 10.65 3.54 7.83
N LYS A 104 11.61 4.32 7.35
CA LYS A 104 12.12 5.47 8.08
C LYS A 104 10.97 6.44 8.44
N TRP A 105 10.18 6.84 7.44
CA TRP A 105 9.06 7.76 7.68
C TRP A 105 7.97 7.13 8.57
N PHE A 106 7.62 5.86 8.35
CA PHE A 106 6.68 5.14 9.21
C PHE A 106 7.14 5.05 10.67
N LEU A 107 8.42 4.77 10.92
CA LEU A 107 8.99 4.69 12.26
C LEU A 107 9.00 6.07 12.94
N ASP A 108 9.44 7.11 12.21
CA ASP A 108 9.48 8.47 12.74
C ASP A 108 8.08 8.93 13.16
N GLY A 109 7.08 8.74 12.30
CA GLY A 109 5.67 9.05 12.62
C GLY A 109 5.11 8.22 13.77
N TYR A 110 5.37 6.90 13.78
CA TYR A 110 4.95 6.04 14.88
C TYR A 110 5.53 6.48 16.23
N ARG A 111 6.84 6.76 16.27
CA ARG A 111 7.56 7.15 17.49
C ARG A 111 7.15 8.54 17.95
N GLN A 112 6.97 9.49 17.04
CA GLN A 112 6.52 10.85 17.34
C GLN A 112 5.13 10.86 17.99
N TYR A 113 4.21 10.01 17.52
CA TYR A 113 2.81 10.03 17.95
C TYR A 113 2.42 8.89 18.89
N PHE A 114 3.40 8.12 19.39
CA PHE A 114 3.16 7.12 20.41
C PHE A 114 2.60 7.77 21.69
N PRO A 115 1.58 7.20 22.37
CA PRO A 115 0.91 5.92 22.11
C PRO A 115 -0.34 6.01 21.21
N LYS A 116 -0.70 7.19 20.69
CA LYS A 116 -1.87 7.36 19.81
C LYS A 116 -1.66 6.70 18.45
N HIS A 117 -0.43 6.62 17.95
CA HIS A 117 -0.10 5.83 16.77
C HIS A 117 0.05 4.35 17.15
N ARG A 118 -0.80 3.47 16.60
CA ARG A 118 -0.84 2.04 16.95
C ARG A 118 0.18 1.18 16.20
N GLY A 119 0.70 1.70 15.09
CA GLY A 119 1.82 1.12 14.34
C GLY A 119 1.44 0.89 12.89
N ILE A 120 2.24 0.06 12.23
CA ILE A 120 2.09 -0.28 10.82
C ILE A 120 1.55 -1.71 10.70
N SER A 121 0.54 -1.88 9.86
CA SER A 121 0.01 -3.17 9.45
C SER A 121 0.29 -3.37 7.97
N PHE A 122 1.31 -4.17 7.65
CA PHE A 122 1.51 -4.62 6.28
C PHE A 122 0.42 -5.64 5.93
N LEU A 123 -0.31 -5.36 4.85
CA LEU A 123 -1.46 -6.13 4.37
C LEU A 123 -1.01 -7.10 3.27
N PRO A 124 -1.39 -8.39 3.35
CA PRO A 124 -1.07 -9.35 2.29
C PRO A 124 -1.94 -9.08 1.06
N ILE A 125 -1.38 -9.30 -0.13
CA ILE A 125 -2.15 -9.25 -1.37
C ILE A 125 -2.79 -10.61 -1.56
N VAL A 126 -4.13 -10.69 -1.60
CA VAL A 126 -4.83 -11.95 -1.88
C VAL A 126 -5.18 -12.03 -3.36
N ASP A 127 -5.60 -10.91 -3.93
CA ASP A 127 -5.93 -10.73 -5.34
C ASP A 127 -5.82 -9.23 -5.70
N PRO A 128 -5.34 -8.84 -6.90
CA PRO A 128 -4.74 -9.70 -7.92
C PRO A 128 -3.31 -10.13 -7.57
N MET A 129 -3.02 -11.43 -7.74
CA MET A 129 -1.74 -12.02 -7.33
C MET A 129 -0.52 -11.51 -8.10
N PHE A 130 -0.70 -10.91 -9.28
CA PHE A 130 0.40 -10.32 -10.03
C PHE A 130 0.98 -9.08 -9.34
N LEU A 131 0.28 -8.49 -8.37
CA LEU A 131 0.83 -7.40 -7.55
C LEU A 131 1.62 -7.91 -6.33
N SER A 132 1.62 -9.22 -6.04
CA SER A 132 2.37 -9.76 -4.92
C SER A 132 3.86 -9.89 -5.24
N ILE A 133 4.71 -9.62 -4.26
CA ILE A 133 6.18 -9.75 -4.35
C ILE A 133 6.67 -11.21 -4.43
N CYS A 134 5.77 -12.18 -4.26
CA CYS A 134 6.09 -13.60 -4.25
C CYS A 134 6.64 -14.14 -5.58
N TRP A 135 6.36 -13.48 -6.72
CA TRP A 135 6.82 -13.93 -8.04
C TRP A 135 8.17 -13.35 -8.45
N LEU A 136 8.77 -12.43 -7.68
CA LEU A 136 10.10 -11.87 -7.97
C LEU A 136 11.17 -12.99 -8.05
N ASP A 137 12.25 -12.76 -8.79
CA ASP A 137 13.33 -13.76 -8.80
C ASP A 137 14.05 -13.84 -7.44
N ASP A 138 14.71 -14.96 -7.23
CA ASP A 138 15.16 -15.36 -5.90
C ASP A 138 16.29 -14.45 -5.39
N ASP A 139 17.07 -13.87 -6.28
CA ASP A 139 18.08 -12.85 -5.98
C ASP A 139 17.45 -11.52 -5.51
N HIS A 140 16.36 -11.07 -6.14
CA HIS A 140 15.60 -9.91 -5.66
C HIS A 140 14.95 -10.20 -4.31
N LYS A 141 14.45 -11.41 -4.08
CA LYS A 141 13.93 -11.80 -2.75
C LYS A 141 15.03 -11.81 -1.70
N ALA A 142 16.24 -12.27 -2.04
CA ALA A 142 17.39 -12.24 -1.16
C ALA A 142 17.79 -10.79 -0.83
N GLU A 143 17.85 -9.91 -1.84
CA GLU A 143 18.10 -8.48 -1.67
C GLU A 143 17.07 -7.83 -0.72
N ILE A 144 15.78 -8.13 -0.90
CA ILE A 144 14.73 -7.59 -0.04
C ILE A 144 14.94 -8.02 1.42
N ASN A 145 15.32 -9.28 1.68
CA ASN A 145 15.62 -9.71 3.04
C ASN A 145 16.80 -8.94 3.65
N VAL A 146 17.83 -8.60 2.85
CA VAL A 146 18.92 -7.72 3.28
C VAL A 146 18.40 -6.34 3.64
N LEU A 147 17.57 -5.72 2.80
CA LEU A 147 16.97 -4.41 3.08
C LEU A 147 16.16 -4.40 4.38
N LEU A 148 15.40 -5.49 4.65
CA LEU A 148 14.67 -5.63 5.91
C LEU A 148 15.59 -5.74 7.12
N VAL A 149 16.73 -6.44 7.01
CA VAL A 149 17.74 -6.51 8.10
C VAL A 149 18.38 -5.15 8.30
N GLU A 150 18.76 -4.47 7.22
CA GLU A 150 19.31 -3.11 7.29
C GLU A 150 18.34 -2.14 7.99
N CYS A 151 17.04 -2.21 7.71
CA CYS A 151 16.04 -1.41 8.44
C CYS A 151 16.09 -1.65 9.96
N ILE A 152 16.20 -2.92 10.36
CA ILE A 152 16.24 -3.30 11.77
C ILE A 152 17.46 -2.70 12.45
N ASP A 153 18.63 -2.86 11.84
CA ASP A 153 19.91 -2.44 12.40
C ASP A 153 20.07 -0.92 12.37
N GLU A 154 19.82 -0.31 11.22
CA GLU A 154 20.00 1.13 10.99
C GLU A 154 19.02 1.97 11.84
N TYR A 155 17.74 1.57 11.87
CA TYR A 155 16.71 2.31 12.62
C TYR A 155 16.53 1.82 14.06
N LYS A 156 17.40 0.89 14.50
CA LYS A 156 17.43 0.30 15.86
C LYS A 156 16.05 -0.17 16.29
N MET A 157 15.41 -0.96 15.45
CA MET A 157 14.02 -1.37 15.65
C MET A 157 13.88 -2.26 16.89
N ASN A 158 12.86 -2.00 17.71
CA ASN A 158 12.55 -2.86 18.85
C ASN A 158 11.74 -4.11 18.41
N LYS A 159 11.57 -5.08 19.31
CA LYS A 159 10.86 -6.35 19.02
C LYS A 159 9.46 -6.15 18.41
N LYS A 160 8.72 -5.12 18.82
CA LYS A 160 7.38 -4.83 18.31
C LYS A 160 7.44 -4.26 16.89
N GLU A 161 8.38 -3.36 16.63
CA GLU A 161 8.60 -2.77 15.30
C GLU A 161 9.05 -3.85 14.30
N ILE A 162 9.97 -4.73 14.70
CA ILE A 162 10.45 -5.85 13.87
C ILE A 162 9.29 -6.76 13.43
N GLN A 163 8.28 -6.94 14.29
CA GLN A 163 7.14 -7.80 14.00
C GLN A 163 6.31 -7.33 12.80
N TRP A 164 6.40 -6.06 12.41
CA TRP A 164 5.71 -5.54 11.22
C TRP A 164 6.18 -6.23 9.94
N PHE A 165 7.45 -6.62 9.86
CA PHE A 165 7.99 -7.32 8.69
C PHE A 165 7.51 -8.77 8.53
N ARG A 166 6.74 -9.31 9.49
CA ARG A 166 6.22 -10.67 9.38
C ARG A 166 5.39 -10.88 8.10
N THR A 167 4.51 -9.94 7.75
CA THR A 167 3.70 -10.08 6.52
C THR A 167 4.56 -10.02 5.27
N ILE A 168 5.53 -9.09 5.19
CA ILE A 168 6.43 -8.98 4.03
C ILE A 168 7.22 -10.28 3.84
N ARG A 169 7.81 -10.81 4.93
CA ARG A 169 8.53 -12.10 4.91
C ARG A 169 7.62 -13.25 4.50
N SER A 170 6.36 -13.25 4.94
CA SER A 170 5.38 -14.25 4.53
C SER A 170 5.06 -14.17 3.04
N GLU A 171 4.90 -12.96 2.50
CA GLU A 171 4.58 -12.74 1.08
C GLU A 171 5.77 -13.09 0.16
N LEU A 172 7.01 -12.77 0.54
CA LEU A 172 8.21 -13.16 -0.22
C LEU A 172 8.32 -14.68 -0.41
N ASN A 173 7.99 -15.41 0.65
CA ASN A 173 8.05 -16.86 0.72
C ASN A 173 6.72 -17.53 0.38
N ARG A 174 5.71 -16.76 -0.07
CA ARG A 174 4.38 -17.31 -0.32
C ARG A 174 4.42 -18.29 -1.47
N GLU A 175 4.07 -19.53 -1.16
CA GLU A 175 3.82 -20.57 -2.13
C GLU A 175 2.42 -20.40 -2.68
N ILE A 176 2.30 -20.35 -4.01
CA ILE A 176 1.00 -20.22 -4.68
C ILE A 176 0.68 -21.54 -5.37
N SER A 177 0.40 -22.56 -4.57
CA SER A 177 -0.23 -23.82 -4.97
C SER A 177 -1.54 -23.94 -4.20
N GLY A 178 -2.61 -24.34 -4.89
CA GLY A 178 -3.96 -24.41 -4.33
C GLY A 178 -4.13 -25.61 -3.39
N HIS A 179 -3.40 -25.61 -2.27
CA HIS A 179 -3.25 -26.69 -1.27
C HIS A 179 -2.07 -27.61 -1.59
N THR A 180 -0.93 -27.34 -0.93
CA THR A 180 0.24 -28.21 -0.59
C THR A 180 1.52 -27.40 -0.67
N THR A 181 2.44 -27.65 0.25
CA THR A 181 3.73 -26.96 0.46
C THR A 181 4.70 -27.11 -0.73
N GLN A 182 4.42 -26.46 -1.86
CA GLN A 182 5.27 -26.48 -3.04
C GLN A 182 5.51 -25.06 -3.56
N ALA A 183 6.79 -24.74 -3.83
CA ALA A 183 7.22 -23.52 -4.47
C ALA A 183 6.36 -23.17 -5.70
N ILE A 184 6.16 -21.87 -5.97
CA ILE A 184 5.45 -21.39 -7.15
C ILE A 184 6.06 -22.05 -8.39
N SER A 185 5.26 -22.77 -9.17
CA SER A 185 5.77 -23.39 -10.39
C SER A 185 6.38 -22.33 -11.31
N PRO A 186 7.51 -22.60 -11.99
CA PRO A 186 8.15 -21.63 -12.88
C PRO A 186 7.19 -21.02 -13.91
N GLY A 187 6.25 -21.82 -14.44
CA GLY A 187 5.20 -21.35 -15.35
C GLY A 187 4.21 -20.38 -14.71
N ARG A 188 3.82 -20.58 -13.44
CA ARG A 188 2.96 -19.63 -12.71
C ARG A 188 3.70 -18.34 -12.39
N LYS A 189 4.98 -18.42 -11.98
CA LYS A 189 5.85 -17.25 -11.74
C LYS A 189 5.95 -16.38 -13.00
N LYS A 190 6.24 -17.00 -14.15
CA LYS A 190 6.28 -16.32 -15.46
C LYS A 190 4.94 -15.66 -15.80
N ARG A 191 3.81 -16.34 -15.57
CA ARG A 191 2.46 -15.78 -15.84
C ARG A 191 2.16 -14.54 -15.00
N LEU A 192 2.47 -14.56 -13.70
CA LEU A 192 2.24 -13.42 -12.81
C LEU A 192 3.13 -12.23 -13.19
N MET A 193 4.41 -12.50 -13.49
CA MET A 193 5.33 -11.49 -14.01
C MET A 193 4.80 -10.84 -15.30
N LEU A 194 4.33 -11.64 -16.28
CA LEU A 194 3.76 -11.13 -17.52
C LEU A 194 2.51 -10.27 -17.29
N GLN A 195 1.61 -10.73 -16.41
CA GLN A 195 0.42 -9.96 -16.03
C GLN A 195 0.79 -8.64 -15.36
N PHE A 196 1.78 -8.65 -14.48
CA PHE A 196 2.28 -7.45 -13.83
C PHE A 196 2.82 -6.45 -14.85
N VAL A 197 3.78 -6.86 -15.69
CA VAL A 197 4.39 -5.97 -16.69
C VAL A 197 3.34 -5.40 -17.62
N ARG A 198 2.43 -6.24 -18.12
CA ARG A 198 1.32 -5.80 -18.98
C ARG A 198 0.41 -4.78 -18.29
N HIS A 199 0.03 -5.07 -17.05
CA HIS A 199 -0.83 -4.20 -16.26
C HIS A 199 -0.16 -2.84 -16.02
N GLN A 200 1.12 -2.84 -15.65
CA GLN A 200 1.86 -1.60 -15.41
C GLN A 200 2.04 -0.76 -16.68
N MET A 201 2.36 -1.39 -17.83
CA MET A 201 2.45 -0.67 -19.11
C MET A 201 1.13 0.03 -19.46
N ALA A 202 0.00 -0.68 -19.31
CA ALA A 202 -1.31 -0.09 -19.57
C ALA A 202 -1.67 1.02 -18.56
N LEU A 203 -1.30 0.81 -17.28
CA LEU A 203 -1.57 1.78 -16.22
C LEU A 203 -0.75 3.06 -16.39
N ASP A 204 0.51 2.93 -16.79
CA ASP A 204 1.44 4.03 -17.08
C ASP A 204 0.95 4.87 -18.25
N ASP A 205 0.48 4.23 -19.33
CA ASP A 205 -0.12 4.91 -20.49
C ASP A 205 -1.35 5.74 -20.07
N VAL A 206 -2.28 5.14 -19.33
CA VAL A 206 -3.50 5.80 -18.85
C VAL A 206 -3.21 6.95 -17.89
N ARG A 207 -2.20 6.81 -17.02
CA ARG A 207 -1.89 7.79 -15.96
C ARG A 207 -0.85 8.82 -16.38
N GLY A 208 -0.16 8.63 -17.51
CA GLY A 208 1.02 9.40 -17.87
C GLY A 208 2.16 9.23 -16.85
N THR A 209 2.34 8.02 -16.33
CA THR A 209 3.39 7.68 -15.34
C THR A 209 4.44 6.74 -15.95
N ASP A 210 5.50 6.45 -15.19
CA ASP A 210 6.54 5.50 -15.60
C ASP A 210 6.98 4.66 -14.40
N THR A 211 6.61 3.37 -14.42
CA THR A 211 6.99 2.38 -13.41
C THR A 211 8.50 2.26 -13.26
N LEU A 212 9.25 2.30 -14.37
CA LEU A 212 10.70 2.11 -14.36
C LEU A 212 11.44 3.37 -13.89
N ALA A 213 10.83 4.54 -14.03
CA ALA A 213 11.32 5.76 -13.38
C ALA A 213 11.16 5.72 -11.86
N ILE A 214 10.13 5.02 -11.36
CA ILE A 214 9.90 4.83 -9.92
C ILE A 214 10.78 3.73 -9.37
N GLU A 215 10.86 2.58 -10.04
CA GLU A 215 11.67 1.45 -9.60
C GLU A 215 12.47 0.83 -10.76
N PRO A 216 13.70 1.33 -11.01
CA PRO A 216 14.54 0.85 -12.11
C PRO A 216 14.90 -0.63 -12.04
N LYS A 217 14.91 -1.25 -10.85
CA LYS A 217 15.20 -2.70 -10.72
C LYS A 217 14.18 -3.56 -11.45
N LEU A 218 12.99 -3.03 -11.75
CA LEU A 218 11.98 -3.77 -12.50
C LEU A 218 12.30 -3.92 -13.99
N THR A 219 13.28 -3.18 -14.53
CA THR A 219 13.65 -3.20 -15.96
C THR A 219 13.86 -4.62 -16.51
N ARG A 220 14.51 -5.49 -15.74
CA ARG A 220 14.77 -6.88 -16.15
C ARG A 220 13.50 -7.71 -16.40
N TYR A 221 12.40 -7.40 -15.72
CA TYR A 221 11.12 -8.07 -15.94
C TYR A 221 10.48 -7.59 -17.23
N TYR A 222 10.56 -6.29 -17.51
CA TYR A 222 10.10 -5.70 -18.76
C TYR A 222 10.87 -6.25 -19.96
N ASP A 223 12.20 -6.30 -19.87
CA ASP A 223 13.07 -6.84 -20.93
C ASP A 223 12.73 -8.28 -21.29
N ARG A 224 12.50 -9.13 -20.28
CA ARG A 224 12.10 -10.54 -20.50
C ARG A 224 10.74 -10.68 -21.17
N CYS A 225 9.84 -9.72 -21.00
CA CYS A 225 8.50 -9.78 -21.60
C CYS A 225 8.47 -9.23 -23.05
N LYS A 226 9.51 -8.51 -23.50
CA LYS A 226 9.55 -7.92 -24.86
C LYS A 226 9.32 -8.95 -25.97
N SER A 227 9.87 -10.16 -25.84
CA SER A 227 9.66 -11.25 -26.80
C SER A 227 8.31 -11.95 -26.62
N ASP A 228 7.76 -11.99 -25.40
CA ASP A 228 6.49 -12.66 -25.11
C ASP A 228 5.29 -11.87 -25.66
N PHE A 229 5.36 -10.53 -25.67
CA PHE A 229 4.34 -9.66 -26.25
C PHE A 229 4.35 -9.62 -27.79
N GLN A 230 5.41 -10.13 -28.43
CA GLN A 230 5.47 -10.29 -29.88
C GLN A 230 4.80 -11.58 -30.37
N SER A 231 4.44 -12.49 -29.46
CA SER A 231 3.66 -13.67 -29.81
C SER A 231 2.17 -13.32 -29.84
N GLU A 232 1.49 -13.58 -30.97
CA GLU A 232 0.06 -13.27 -31.21
C GLU A 232 -0.91 -13.89 -30.18
N VAL A 233 -0.43 -14.75 -29.28
CA VAL A 233 -1.20 -15.55 -28.33
C VAL A 233 -1.71 -14.75 -27.12
N LEU A 234 -1.25 -13.51 -26.91
CA LEU A 234 -1.60 -12.70 -25.73
C LEU A 234 -2.45 -11.45 -26.00
N ASN A 235 -2.97 -11.30 -27.22
CA ASN A 235 -4.00 -10.30 -27.59
C ASN A 235 -5.37 -10.60 -26.92
N PHE A 236 -5.42 -10.55 -25.58
CA PHE A 236 -6.66 -10.57 -24.81
C PHE A 236 -7.00 -9.17 -24.35
N ASP A 237 -7.82 -8.49 -25.15
CA ASP A 237 -8.74 -7.41 -24.80
C ASP A 237 -8.30 -6.39 -23.73
N ILE A 238 -7.84 -5.23 -24.18
CA ILE A 238 -7.52 -4.07 -23.33
C ILE A 238 -8.81 -3.48 -22.71
N ASP A 239 -9.97 -3.74 -23.32
CA ASP A 239 -11.25 -3.14 -22.91
C ASP A 239 -11.87 -3.81 -21.67
N GLY A 240 -11.37 -5.00 -21.28
CA GLY A 240 -11.84 -5.74 -20.10
C GLY A 240 -11.21 -5.32 -18.77
N VAL A 241 -10.05 -4.64 -18.78
CA VAL A 241 -9.38 -4.17 -17.55
C VAL A 241 -9.87 -2.78 -17.14
N VAL A 242 -10.38 -1.99 -18.09
CA VAL A 242 -10.89 -0.63 -17.87
C VAL A 242 -12.28 -0.62 -17.21
N ASN A 243 -13.02 -1.74 -17.26
CA ASN A 243 -14.38 -1.87 -16.71
C ASN A 243 -14.46 -2.73 -15.44
N GLY A 244 -13.53 -2.55 -14.50
CA GLY A 244 -13.72 -3.00 -13.12
C GLY A 244 -14.86 -2.21 -12.45
N PRO A 245 -15.72 -2.82 -11.62
CA PRO A 245 -16.94 -2.18 -11.15
C PRO A 245 -16.63 -0.92 -10.33
N ALA A 246 -17.34 0.16 -10.68
CA ALA A 246 -17.31 1.47 -10.04
C ALA A 246 -17.79 1.47 -8.58
#